data_AF-X8IMC6-F1
#
_entry.id   AF-X8IMC6-F1
#
_cell.length_a   1.000
_cell.length_b   1.000
_cell.length_c   1.000
_cell.angle_alpha   90.00
_cell.angle_beta   90.00
_cell.angle_gamma   90.00
#
_symmetry.space_group_name_H-M   'P 1'
#
loop_
_entity.id
_entity.type
_entity.pdbx_description
1 polymer ?
#
loop_
_entity_poly.entity_id
_entity_poly.type
_entity_poly.pdbx_seq_one_letter_code
_entity_poly.pdbx_strand_id
1 'polypeptide(L)'
;MRKKFFIYIILLSLTIFFLTKIPKYENTLLQLNENTKIARDYPTFNDDTALFYLKSTNLKYIIYVKGLKKLDNIWVGNAYSYKEACEKNSGFKWLEDDSKRFNPEYNRKQKEIEYNKNVGYFIIDDKKEIYGLSEEETKKY
;
A
#
# COMPACT_ATOMS: atom_id res chain seq x y z
N MET A 1 -13.42 -51.36 -2.57
CA MET A 1 -12.49 -50.26 -2.95
C MET A 1 -13.18 -49.07 -3.64
N ARG A 2 -14.10 -49.28 -4.60
CA ARG A 2 -14.78 -48.19 -5.35
C ARG A 2 -15.55 -47.16 -4.51
N LYS A 3 -16.28 -47.56 -3.46
CA LYS A 3 -17.04 -46.63 -2.59
C LYS A 3 -16.16 -45.65 -1.82
N LYS A 4 -15.01 -46.11 -1.29
CA LYS A 4 -14.03 -45.23 -0.62
C LYS A 4 -13.43 -44.22 -1.60
N PHE A 5 -13.13 -44.66 -2.82
CA PHE A 5 -12.63 -43.80 -3.90
C PHE A 5 -13.62 -42.67 -4.26
N PHE A 6 -14.92 -43.00 -4.31
CA PHE A 6 -15.97 -42.01 -4.58
C PHE A 6 -16.09 -40.96 -3.47
N ILE A 7 -15.96 -41.36 -2.20
CA ILE A 7 -15.94 -40.43 -1.05
C ILE A 7 -14.72 -39.49 -1.12
N TYR A 8 -13.55 -39.99 -1.51
CA TYR A 8 -12.36 -39.14 -1.69
C TYR A 8 -12.54 -38.10 -2.79
N ILE A 9 -13.20 -38.46 -3.91
CA ILE A 9 -13.52 -37.52 -4.99
C ILE A 9 -14.47 -36.43 -4.47
N ILE A 10 -15.52 -36.80 -3.73
CA ILE A 10 -16.46 -35.85 -3.13
C ILE A 10 -15.72 -34.92 -2.18
N LEU A 11 -14.92 -35.44 -1.24
CA LEU A 11 -14.14 -34.62 -0.31
C LEU A 11 -13.22 -33.66 -1.05
N LEU A 12 -12.45 -34.15 -2.03
CA LEU A 12 -11.52 -33.33 -2.80
C LEU A 12 -12.26 -32.21 -3.56
N SER A 13 -13.40 -32.52 -4.17
CA SER A 13 -14.22 -31.54 -4.87
C SER A 13 -14.80 -30.47 -3.93
N LEU A 14 -15.23 -30.85 -2.72
CA LEU A 14 -15.64 -29.93 -1.66
C LEU A 14 -14.48 -29.05 -1.21
N THR A 15 -13.28 -29.60 -1.01
CA THR A 15 -12.09 -28.83 -0.65
C THR A 15 -11.73 -27.81 -1.72
N ILE A 16 -11.72 -28.20 -3.00
CA ILE A 16 -11.46 -27.28 -4.13
C ILE A 16 -12.55 -26.20 -4.20
N PHE A 17 -13.82 -26.57 -4.01
CA PHE A 17 -14.94 -25.63 -3.99
C PHE A 17 -14.77 -24.58 -2.87
N PHE A 18 -14.40 -24.98 -1.66
CA PHE A 18 -14.15 -24.01 -0.58
C PHE A 18 -12.89 -23.17 -0.82
N LEU A 19 -11.81 -23.74 -1.35
CA LEU A 19 -10.58 -23.02 -1.67
C LEU A 19 -10.77 -21.95 -2.75
N THR A 20 -11.67 -22.16 -3.71
CA THR A 20 -11.99 -21.15 -4.75
C THR A 20 -12.87 -20.01 -4.24
N LYS A 21 -13.53 -20.18 -3.08
CA LYS A 21 -14.30 -19.13 -2.41
C LYS A 21 -13.43 -18.23 -1.51
N ILE A 22 -12.21 -18.65 -1.18
CA ILE A 22 -11.26 -17.79 -0.48
C ILE A 22 -10.76 -16.74 -1.47
N PRO A 23 -10.95 -15.43 -1.21
CA PRO A 23 -10.38 -14.39 -2.05
C PRO A 23 -8.86 -14.54 -2.07
N LYS A 24 -8.32 -14.90 -3.24
CA LYS A 24 -6.87 -14.90 -3.48
C LYS A 24 -6.44 -13.46 -3.72
N TYR A 25 -5.98 -12.80 -2.66
CA TYR A 25 -5.36 -11.49 -2.81
C TYR A 25 -3.95 -11.68 -3.36
N GLU A 26 -3.78 -11.45 -4.66
CA GLU A 26 -2.43 -11.36 -5.23
C GLU A 26 -1.68 -10.22 -4.54
N ASN A 27 -0.53 -10.53 -3.96
CA ASN A 27 0.41 -9.53 -3.46
C ASN A 27 0.85 -8.66 -4.65
N THR A 28 0.18 -7.54 -4.88
CA THR A 28 0.63 -6.58 -5.90
C THR A 28 1.84 -5.84 -5.32
N LEU A 29 3.04 -6.33 -5.66
CA LEU A 29 4.30 -5.67 -5.38
C LEU A 29 4.91 -5.23 -6.71
N LEU A 30 5.18 -3.94 -6.84
CA LEU A 30 5.85 -3.35 -7.98
C LEU A 30 7.15 -2.71 -7.48
N GLN A 31 8.28 -3.30 -7.87
CA GLN A 31 9.60 -2.73 -7.58
C GLN A 31 9.85 -1.55 -8.53
N LEU A 32 10.15 -0.37 -7.98
CA LEU A 32 10.41 0.84 -8.77
C LEU A 32 11.91 1.02 -9.05
N ASN A 33 12.75 0.77 -8.04
CA ASN A 33 14.22 0.70 -8.11
C ASN A 33 14.74 -0.22 -6.98
N GLU A 34 16.03 -0.26 -6.64
CA GLU A 34 16.56 -1.14 -5.58
C GLU A 34 15.96 -0.85 -4.18
N ASN A 35 15.73 0.42 -3.86
CA ASN A 35 15.36 0.88 -2.52
C ASN A 35 13.86 1.06 -2.30
N THR A 36 13.11 1.15 -3.41
CA THR A 36 11.73 1.65 -3.40
C THR A 36 10.78 0.76 -4.17
N LYS A 37 9.63 0.53 -3.56
CA LYS A 37 8.56 -0.30 -4.10
C LYS A 37 7.19 0.25 -3.76
N ILE A 38 6.24 -0.12 -4.60
CA ILE A 38 4.82 0.02 -4.35
C ILE A 38 4.28 -1.33 -3.91
N ALA A 39 3.50 -1.34 -2.85
CA ALA A 39 2.78 -2.51 -2.40
C ALA A 39 1.32 -2.18 -2.16
N ARG A 40 0.46 -3.19 -2.25
CA ARG A 40 -0.94 -3.08 -1.84
C ARG A 40 -1.04 -3.18 -0.33
N ASP A 41 -1.79 -2.25 0.27
CA ASP A 41 -2.23 -2.37 1.64
C ASP A 41 -3.41 -3.30 1.74
N TYR A 42 -3.40 -4.15 2.76
CA TYR A 42 -4.47 -5.10 2.98
C TYR A 42 -5.58 -4.42 3.78
N PRO A 43 -6.83 -4.42 3.29
CA PRO A 43 -7.93 -3.83 4.03
C PRO A 43 -8.08 -4.56 5.36
N THR A 44 -7.88 -3.84 6.46
CA THR A 44 -8.02 -4.38 7.82
C THR A 44 -9.50 -4.62 8.14
N PHE A 45 -10.38 -3.81 7.56
CA PHE A 45 -11.83 -3.87 7.73
C PHE A 45 -12.53 -4.14 6.39
N ASN A 46 -13.71 -4.78 6.41
CA ASN A 46 -14.40 -5.26 5.20
C ASN A 46 -14.86 -4.16 4.24
N ASP A 47 -14.94 -2.91 4.69
CA ASP A 47 -15.35 -1.72 3.96
C ASP A 47 -14.17 -0.87 3.45
N ASP A 48 -12.93 -1.28 3.77
CA ASP A 48 -11.74 -0.55 3.32
C ASP A 48 -11.47 -0.73 1.83
N THR A 49 -11.10 0.37 1.18
CA THR A 49 -10.48 0.30 -0.14
C THR A 49 -9.02 -0.09 0.05
N ALA A 50 -8.60 -1.20 -0.56
CA ALA A 50 -7.19 -1.58 -0.61
C ALA A 50 -6.38 -0.52 -1.38
N LEU A 51 -5.69 0.35 -0.64
CA LEU A 51 -4.85 1.39 -1.23
C LEU A 51 -3.46 0.83 -1.59
N PHE A 52 -2.77 1.52 -2.48
CA PHE A 52 -1.34 1.27 -2.68
C PHE A 52 -0.53 2.20 -1.78
N TYR A 53 0.60 1.72 -1.30
CA TYR A 53 1.58 2.53 -0.59
C TYR A 53 2.97 2.37 -1.19
N LEU A 54 3.71 3.46 -1.14
CA LEU A 54 5.12 3.55 -1.43
C LEU A 54 5.92 3.26 -0.17
N LYS A 55 6.88 2.35 -0.26
CA LYS A 55 7.87 2.07 0.77
C LYS A 55 9.26 2.24 0.17
N SER A 56 10.05 3.14 0.78
CA SER A 56 11.44 3.40 0.44
C SER A 56 12.30 3.33 1.69
N THR A 57 13.56 2.93 1.56
CA THR A 57 14.57 3.07 2.62
C THR A 57 14.92 4.53 2.90
N ASN A 58 14.66 5.44 1.95
CA ASN A 58 14.89 6.89 2.09
C ASN A 58 13.72 7.63 2.76
N LEU A 59 12.59 6.94 2.99
CA LEU A 59 11.42 7.53 3.64
C LEU A 59 11.26 7.01 5.05
N LYS A 60 11.02 7.93 6.00
CA LYS A 60 10.75 7.58 7.39
C LYS A 60 9.44 6.81 7.56
N TYR A 61 8.44 7.12 6.73
CA TYR A 61 7.12 6.50 6.77
C TYR A 61 6.74 5.99 5.38
N ILE A 62 5.89 4.96 5.34
CA ILE A 62 5.19 4.60 4.10
C ILE A 62 4.28 5.77 3.69
N ILE A 63 4.06 5.93 2.39
CA ILE A 63 3.22 6.99 1.84
C ILE A 63 2.16 6.35 0.95
N TYR A 64 0.88 6.66 1.18
CA TYR A 64 -0.18 6.13 0.32
C TYR A 64 -0.21 6.83 -1.04
N VAL A 65 -0.42 6.06 -2.09
CA VAL A 65 -0.30 6.50 -3.49
C VAL A 65 -1.69 6.63 -4.11
N LYS A 66 -1.97 7.82 -4.65
CA LYS A 66 -3.17 8.15 -5.43
C LYS A 66 -3.11 7.59 -6.84
N GLY A 67 -1.92 7.64 -7.44
CA GLY A 67 -1.70 7.29 -8.82
C GLY A 67 -0.22 7.11 -9.12
N LEU A 68 0.05 6.29 -10.13
CA LEU A 68 1.40 5.97 -10.59
C LEU A 68 1.36 5.80 -12.10
N LYS A 69 2.33 6.39 -12.79
CA LYS A 69 2.52 6.29 -14.23
C LYS A 69 3.98 6.05 -14.52
N LYS A 70 4.26 5.18 -15.51
CA LYS A 70 5.60 5.02 -16.07
C LYS A 70 5.75 5.94 -17.29
N LEU A 71 6.83 6.70 -17.33
CA LEU A 71 7.25 7.52 -18.47
C LEU A 71 8.69 7.12 -18.79
N ASP A 72 8.89 6.39 -19.89
CA ASP A 72 10.16 5.76 -20.25
C ASP A 72 10.75 4.93 -19.08
N ASN A 73 11.89 5.35 -18.52
CA ASN A 73 12.58 4.69 -17.41
C ASN A 73 12.27 5.34 -16.05
N ILE A 74 11.32 6.28 -16.00
CA ILE A 74 10.99 7.05 -14.80
C ILE A 74 9.57 6.71 -14.36
N TRP A 75 9.39 6.59 -13.05
CA TRP A 75 8.09 6.50 -12.41
C TRP A 75 7.68 7.86 -11.87
N VAL A 76 6.51 8.31 -12.27
CA VAL A 76 5.87 9.53 -11.75
C VAL A 76 4.61 9.13 -11.02
N GLY A 77 4.50 9.51 -9.75
CA GLY A 77 3.31 9.22 -8.97
C GLY A 77 2.91 10.40 -8.10
N ASN A 78 1.75 10.28 -7.47
CA ASN A 78 1.24 11.27 -6.54
C ASN A 78 0.72 10.60 -5.26
N ALA A 79 0.90 11.28 -4.14
CA ALA A 79 0.62 10.77 -2.81
C ALA A 79 -0.65 11.35 -2.20
N TYR A 80 -1.34 10.56 -1.38
CA TYR A 80 -2.31 11.04 -0.40
C TYR A 80 -1.59 11.80 0.70
N SER A 81 -2.13 12.97 1.03
CA SER A 81 -1.78 13.63 2.29
C SER A 81 -2.12 12.75 3.48
N TYR A 82 -1.51 13.04 4.62
CA TYR A 82 -1.73 12.29 5.85
C TYR A 82 -3.23 12.21 6.21
N LYS A 83 -3.93 13.35 6.07
CA LYS A 83 -5.36 13.46 6.33
C LYS A 83 -6.18 12.61 5.35
N GLU A 84 -5.93 12.73 4.05
CA GLU A 84 -6.65 11.93 3.04
C GLU A 84 -6.41 10.43 3.23
N ALA A 85 -5.18 10.03 3.60
CA ALA A 85 -4.86 8.63 3.90
C ALA A 85 -5.68 8.11 5.09
N CYS A 86 -5.78 8.88 6.18
CA CYS A 86 -6.64 8.54 7.34
C CYS A 86 -8.13 8.45 6.98
N GLU A 87 -8.59 9.25 6.02
CA GLU A 87 -9.99 9.25 5.60
C GLU A 87 -10.33 8.07 4.68
N LYS A 88 -9.38 7.64 3.84
CA LYS A 88 -9.59 6.61 2.82
C LYS A 88 -9.19 5.20 3.24
N ASN A 89 -8.42 5.06 4.31
CA ASN A 89 -7.95 3.78 4.81
C ASN A 89 -8.17 3.72 6.33
N SER A 90 -9.20 2.98 6.75
CA SER A 90 -9.55 2.89 8.17
C SER A 90 -8.53 2.06 8.95
N GLY A 91 -7.84 1.10 8.33
CA GLY A 91 -6.67 0.44 8.91
C GLY A 91 -5.55 1.41 9.30
N PHE A 92 -5.19 2.35 8.42
CA PHE A 92 -4.20 3.38 8.71
C PHE A 92 -4.67 4.28 9.85
N LYS A 93 -5.91 4.78 9.78
CA LYS A 93 -6.49 5.60 10.85
C LYS A 93 -6.48 4.87 12.20
N TRP A 94 -6.88 3.60 12.21
CA TRP A 94 -6.91 2.77 13.40
C TRP A 94 -5.51 2.64 14.02
N LEU A 95 -4.48 2.37 13.20
CA LEU A 95 -3.09 2.33 13.67
C LEU A 95 -2.64 3.67 14.28
N GLU A 96 -3.02 4.81 13.70
CA GLU A 96 -2.68 6.12 14.26
C GLU A 96 -3.41 6.39 15.59
N ASP A 97 -4.67 5.99 15.69
CA ASP A 97 -5.48 6.16 16.91
C ASP A 97 -4.95 5.25 18.04
N ASP A 98 -4.56 4.02 17.72
CA ASP A 98 -4.07 3.03 18.69
C ASP A 98 -2.60 3.29 19.09
N SER A 99 -1.78 3.84 18.19
CA SER A 99 -0.40 4.25 18.48
C SER A 99 -0.32 5.21 19.67
N LYS A 100 -1.29 6.13 19.77
CA LYS A 100 -1.39 7.06 20.91
C LYS A 100 -1.64 6.34 22.24
N ARG A 101 -2.30 5.19 22.20
CA ARG A 101 -2.63 4.40 23.39
C ARG A 101 -1.44 3.58 23.89
N PHE A 102 -0.61 3.07 22.98
CA PHE A 102 0.48 2.15 23.30
C PHE A 102 1.87 2.80 23.36
N ASN A 103 2.04 3.99 22.77
CA ASN A 103 3.29 4.73 22.81
C ASN A 103 3.05 6.15 23.35
N PRO A 104 3.43 6.45 24.61
CA PRO A 104 3.28 7.77 25.20
C PRO A 104 4.07 8.87 24.46
N GLU A 105 5.15 8.51 23.75
CA GLU A 105 5.97 9.43 22.96
C GLU A 105 5.40 9.67 21.55
N TYR A 106 4.35 8.94 21.17
CA TYR A 106 3.73 9.11 19.86
C TYR A 106 3.08 10.50 19.75
N ASN A 107 3.61 11.30 18.82
CA ASN A 107 3.08 12.61 18.48
C ASN A 107 2.52 12.62 17.06
N ARG A 108 1.19 12.50 16.96
CA ARG A 108 0.45 12.55 15.69
C ARG A 108 0.75 13.80 14.87
N LYS A 109 0.83 14.97 15.50
CA LYS A 109 1.08 16.24 14.79
C LYS A 109 2.48 16.25 14.18
N GLN A 110 3.48 15.77 14.91
CA GLN A 110 4.84 15.69 14.38
C GLN A 110 4.92 14.69 13.22
N LYS A 111 4.30 13.52 13.36
CA LYS A 111 4.22 12.52 12.28
C LYS A 111 3.52 13.07 11.05
N GLU A 112 2.41 13.78 11.22
CA GLU A 112 1.69 14.44 10.12
C GLU A 112 2.58 15.44 9.38
N ILE A 113 3.33 16.27 10.10
CA ILE A 113 4.28 17.23 9.50
C ILE A 113 5.37 16.48 8.73
N GLU A 114 5.97 15.44 9.31
CA GLU A 114 7.03 14.66 8.67
C GLU A 114 6.53 13.86 7.46
N TYR A 115 5.33 13.30 7.53
CA TYR A 115 4.67 12.61 6.43
C TYR A 115 4.41 13.60 5.28
N ASN A 116 3.77 14.74 5.57
CA ASN A 116 3.36 15.71 4.57
C ASN A 116 4.53 16.42 3.87
N LYS A 117 5.74 16.43 4.43
CA LYS A 117 6.96 16.90 3.73
C LYS A 117 7.25 16.15 2.44
N ASN A 118 6.82 14.89 2.36
CA ASN A 118 7.07 14.01 1.21
C ASN A 118 5.81 13.82 0.34
N VAL A 119 4.72 14.53 0.66
CA VAL A 119 3.44 14.45 -0.04
C VAL A 119 3.40 15.44 -1.19
N GLY A 120 2.78 15.02 -2.29
CA GLY A 120 2.72 15.75 -3.54
C GLY A 120 2.95 14.75 -4.67
N TYR A 121 3.68 15.17 -5.68
CA TYR A 121 4.23 14.29 -6.69
C TYR A 121 5.59 13.73 -6.25
N PHE A 122 5.89 12.53 -6.74
CA PHE A 122 7.19 11.90 -6.59
C PHE A 122 7.68 11.37 -7.92
N ILE A 123 9.00 11.37 -8.07
CA ILE A 123 9.71 10.91 -9.27
C ILE A 123 10.78 9.93 -8.84
N ILE A 124 10.74 8.73 -9.41
CA ILE A 124 11.67 7.64 -9.08
C ILE A 124 12.25 7.07 -10.36
N ASP A 125 13.57 7.04 -10.43
CA ASP A 125 14.32 6.27 -11.42
C ASP A 125 15.31 5.32 -10.71
N ASP A 126 16.11 4.59 -11.50
CA ASP A 126 17.07 3.61 -10.97
C ASP A 126 18.12 4.20 -10.01
N LYS A 127 18.38 5.51 -10.09
CA LYS A 127 19.45 6.22 -9.37
C LYS A 127 18.93 7.28 -8.39
N LYS A 128 17.73 7.80 -8.60
CA LYS A 128 17.21 9.00 -7.93
C LYS A 128 15.78 8.79 -7.46
N GLU A 129 15.52 9.36 -6.29
CA GLU A 129 14.19 9.47 -5.71
C GLU A 129 13.95 10.92 -5.29
N ILE A 130 12.82 11.49 -5.70
CA ILE A 130 12.40 12.84 -5.35
C ILE A 130 10.97 12.77 -4.85
N TYR A 131 10.70 13.44 -3.75
CA TYR A 131 9.40 13.44 -3.08
C TYR A 131 8.93 14.87 -2.83
N GLY A 132 7.62 15.04 -2.61
CA GLY A 132 7.06 16.34 -2.21
C GLY A 132 7.04 17.40 -3.30
N LEU A 133 7.06 17.02 -4.58
CA LEU A 133 7.03 17.96 -5.69
C LEU A 133 5.63 18.55 -5.90
N SER A 134 5.57 19.81 -6.33
CA SER A 134 4.35 20.39 -6.89
C SER A 134 4.04 19.78 -8.27
N GLU A 135 2.82 19.99 -8.75
CA GLU A 135 2.45 19.57 -10.11
C GLU A 135 3.29 20.31 -11.16
N GLU A 136 3.56 21.60 -10.96
CA GLU A 136 4.37 22.43 -11.84
C GLU A 136 5.83 21.99 -11.87
N GLU A 137 6.39 21.58 -10.73
CA GLU A 137 7.76 21.05 -10.66
C GLU A 137 7.88 19.71 -11.39
N THR A 138 6.83 18.89 -11.33
CA THR A 138 6.80 17.58 -11.98
C THR A 138 6.81 17.69 -13.49
N LYS A 139 6.21 18.74 -14.07
CA LYS A 139 6.18 18.99 -15.53
C LYS A 139 7.56 19.29 -16.14
N LYS A 140 8.60 19.46 -15.32
CA LYS A 140 9.99 19.68 -15.76
C LYS A 140 10.73 18.37 -16.04
N TYR A 141 10.10 17.23 -15.80
CA TYR A 141 10.59 15.87 -16.04
C TYR A 141 9.73 15.19 -17.10
#